data_AF-A0A069CVU4-F1
#
_entry.id   AF-A0A069CVU4-F1
#
_cell.length_a   1.000
_cell.length_b   1.000
_cell.length_c   1.000
_cell.angle_alpha   90.00
_cell.angle_beta   90.00
_cell.angle_gamma   90.00
#
_symmetry.space_group_name_H-M   'P 1'
#
loop_
_entity.id
_entity.type
_entity.pdbx_description
1 polymer ?
#
loop_
_entity_poly.entity_id
_entity_poly.type
_entity_poly.pdbx_seq_one_letter_code
_entity_poly.pdbx_strand_id
1 'polypeptide(L)'
;MTSKSLAVELKNWRTAERLTLLQAQERTNIHRNTLQRYEHREGGIPKAENIIRLAKVLKMDLETVLRLAMYDKELNTKKKDQ
;
A
#
# COMPACT_ATOMS: atom_id res chain seq x y z
N MET A 1 -11.05 -4.00 -12.62
CA MET A 1 -10.56 -2.60 -12.65
C MET A 1 -9.53 -2.45 -11.55
N THR A 2 -8.26 -2.24 -11.89
CA THR A 2 -7.23 -1.88 -10.91
C THR A 2 -7.49 -0.43 -10.46
N SER A 3 -7.60 -0.22 -9.15
CA SER A 3 -7.68 1.09 -8.53
C SER A 3 -6.47 1.94 -8.91
N LYS A 4 -6.59 3.27 -8.82
CA LYS A 4 -5.47 4.19 -9.00
C LYS A 4 -4.61 4.35 -7.73
N SER A 5 -5.00 3.75 -6.61
CA SER A 5 -4.44 3.99 -5.27
C SER A 5 -3.90 2.72 -4.63
N LEU A 6 -2.66 2.77 -4.12
CA LEU A 6 -2.02 1.66 -3.41
C LEU A 6 -2.76 1.36 -2.11
N ALA A 7 -3.17 2.41 -1.39
CA ALA A 7 -3.95 2.31 -0.16
C ALA A 7 -5.24 1.50 -0.37
N VAL A 8 -5.93 1.74 -1.48
CA VAL A 8 -7.17 1.03 -1.82
C VAL A 8 -6.89 -0.43 -2.16
N GLU A 9 -5.87 -0.71 -2.99
CA GLU A 9 -5.51 -2.09 -3.34
C GLU A 9 -5.07 -2.90 -2.12
N LEU A 10 -4.24 -2.31 -1.26
CA LEU A 10 -3.77 -2.95 -0.04
C LEU A 10 -4.93 -3.25 0.92
N LYS A 11 -5.83 -2.28 1.11
CA LYS A 11 -7.01 -2.46 1.96
C LYS A 11 -7.96 -3.51 1.39
N ASN A 12 -8.21 -3.48 0.07
CA ASN A 12 -9.06 -4.46 -0.62
C ASN A 12 -8.51 -5.87 -0.43
N TRP A 13 -7.22 -6.08 -0.72
CA TRP A 13 -6.53 -7.34 -0.49
C TRP A 13 -6.71 -7.83 0.95
N ARG A 14 -6.40 -6.97 1.94
CA ARG A 14 -6.52 -7.31 3.36
C ARG A 14 -7.95 -7.69 3.75
N THR A 15 -8.95 -6.95 3.26
CA THR A 15 -10.36 -7.22 3.55
C THR A 15 -10.88 -8.49 2.86
N ALA A 16 -10.48 -8.73 1.60
CA ALA A 16 -10.88 -9.91 0.84
C ALA A 16 -10.36 -11.19 1.51
N GLU A 17 -9.14 -11.14 2.04
CA GLU A 17 -8.54 -12.25 2.78
C GLU A 17 -8.91 -12.28 4.27
N ARG A 18 -9.76 -11.34 4.74
CA ARG A 18 -10.19 -11.20 6.15
C ARG A 18 -9.02 -11.12 7.14
N LEU A 19 -7.94 -10.45 6.75
CA LEU A 19 -6.73 -10.34 7.56
C LEU A 19 -6.79 -9.16 8.53
N THR A 20 -6.31 -9.39 9.76
CA THR A 20 -5.90 -8.31 10.66
C THR A 20 -4.59 -7.69 10.16
N LEU A 21 -4.24 -6.49 10.65
CA LEU A 21 -2.94 -5.86 10.32
C LEU A 21 -1.75 -6.70 10.80
N LEU A 22 -1.90 -7.46 11.89
CA LEU A 22 -0.85 -8.35 12.40
C LEU A 22 -0.63 -9.53 11.45
N GLN A 23 -1.70 -10.17 10.97
CA GLN A 23 -1.61 -11.25 9.98
C GLN A 23 -1.11 -10.74 8.62
N ALA A 24 -1.50 -9.53 8.23
CA ALA A 24 -0.96 -8.90 7.02
C ALA A 24 0.56 -8.64 7.13
N GLN A 25 1.04 -8.27 8.32
CA GLN A 25 2.47 -8.17 8.60
C GLN A 25 3.16 -9.53 8.42
N GLU A 26 2.61 -10.61 8.95
CA GLU A 26 3.18 -11.96 8.81
C GLU A 26 3.30 -12.37 7.33
N ARG A 27 2.32 -12.03 6.49
CA ARG A 27 2.32 -12.39 5.06
C ARG A 27 3.24 -11.53 4.20
N THR A 28 3.32 -10.24 4.50
CA THR A 28 4.13 -9.28 3.72
C THR A 28 5.54 -9.11 4.27
N ASN A 29 5.78 -9.55 5.51
CA ASN A 29 6.93 -9.18 6.33
C ASN A 29 7.07 -7.66 6.56
N ILE A 30 6.03 -6.86 6.34
CA ILE A 30 6.03 -5.40 6.55
C ILE A 30 5.39 -5.09 7.90
N HIS A 31 6.08 -4.32 8.75
CA HIS A 31 5.57 -3.97 10.08
C HIS A 31 4.15 -3.36 10.03
N ARG A 32 3.27 -3.77 10.95
CA ARG A 32 1.84 -3.41 10.95
C ARG A 32 1.57 -1.91 10.89
N ASN A 33 2.36 -1.12 11.62
CA ASN A 33 2.26 0.35 11.61
C ASN A 33 2.58 0.93 10.22
N THR A 34 3.50 0.31 9.48
CA THR A 34 3.85 0.72 8.12
C THR A 34 2.72 0.37 7.15
N LEU A 35 2.13 -0.84 7.27
CA LEU A 35 0.94 -1.22 6.50
C LEU A 35 -0.25 -0.29 6.76
N GLN A 36 -0.50 0.05 8.03
CA GLN A 36 -1.55 0.98 8.42
C GLN A 36 -1.37 2.36 7.77
N ARG A 37 -0.14 2.90 7.80
CA ARG A 37 0.17 4.16 7.11
C ARG A 37 -0.12 4.07 5.61
N TYR A 38 0.28 2.98 4.95
CA TYR A 38 -0.02 2.78 3.54
C TYR A 38 -1.53 2.73 3.26
N GLU A 39 -2.32 2.02 4.07
CA GLU A 39 -3.80 2.00 3.94
C GLU A 39 -4.45 3.38 4.16
N HIS A 40 -3.79 4.27 4.90
CA HIS A 40 -4.27 5.63 5.16
C HIS A 40 -3.67 6.69 4.20
N ARG A 41 -2.85 6.29 3.22
CA ARG A 41 -2.07 7.19 2.35
C ARG A 41 -1.11 8.10 3.13
N GLU A 42 -0.73 7.67 4.32
CA GLU A 42 0.20 8.38 5.19
C GLU A 42 1.64 7.95 4.89
N GLY A 43 2.57 8.89 5.06
CA GLY A 43 3.97 8.69 4.71
C GLY A 43 4.26 8.98 3.23
N GLY A 44 5.45 8.61 2.79
CA GLY A 44 5.89 8.77 1.40
C GLY A 44 5.81 7.47 0.61
N ILE A 45 6.50 7.45 -0.53
CA ILE A 45 6.63 6.24 -1.38
C ILE A 45 7.27 5.11 -0.54
N PRO A 46 6.73 3.88 -0.60
CA PRO A 46 7.35 2.72 0.05
C PRO A 46 8.80 2.52 -0.42
N LYS A 47 9.65 2.02 0.47
CA LYS A 47 11.02 1.61 0.11
C LYS A 47 10.97 0.45 -0.91
N ALA A 48 12.01 0.33 -1.73
CA ALA A 48 12.10 -0.71 -2.77
C ALA A 48 11.79 -2.13 -2.25
N GLU A 49 12.30 -2.49 -1.08
CA GLU A 49 12.01 -3.78 -0.44
C GLU A 49 10.52 -3.98 -0.15
N ASN A 50 9.83 -2.94 0.35
CA ASN A 50 8.39 -2.99 0.60
C ASN A 50 7.60 -3.04 -0.72
N ILE A 51 8.07 -2.37 -1.78
CA ILE A 51 7.45 -2.45 -3.12
C ILE A 51 7.47 -3.91 -3.62
N ILE A 52 8.61 -4.59 -3.51
CA ILE A 52 8.74 -6.00 -3.91
C ILE A 52 7.78 -6.89 -3.12
N ARG A 53 7.72 -6.70 -1.80
CA ARG A 53 6.83 -7.46 -0.92
C ARG A 53 5.35 -7.21 -1.24
N LEU A 54 4.98 -5.95 -1.48
CA LEU A 54 3.62 -5.56 -1.86
C LEU A 54 3.23 -6.12 -3.23
N ALA A 55 4.10 -6.03 -4.22
CA ALA A 55 3.90 -6.59 -5.57
C ALA A 55 3.59 -8.09 -5.51
N LYS A 56 4.34 -8.84 -4.69
CA LYS A 56 4.12 -10.28 -4.49
C LYS A 56 2.73 -10.59 -3.92
N VAL A 57 2.29 -9.89 -2.87
CA VAL A 57 0.99 -10.19 -2.23
C VAL A 57 -0.19 -9.67 -3.05
N LEU A 58 -0.05 -8.50 -3.68
CA LEU A 58 -1.08 -7.90 -4.50
C LEU A 58 -1.17 -8.54 -5.91
N LYS A 59 -0.21 -9.43 -6.24
CA LYS A 59 -0.08 -10.07 -7.56
C LYS A 59 -0.02 -9.03 -8.69
N MET A 60 0.78 -7.99 -8.46
CA MET A 60 1.04 -6.91 -9.41
C MET A 60 2.54 -6.83 -9.70
N ASP A 61 2.91 -6.20 -10.81
CA ASP A 61 4.31 -5.88 -11.08
C ASP A 61 4.80 -4.70 -10.23
N LEU A 62 6.13 -4.54 -10.14
CA LEU A 62 6.77 -3.52 -9.31
C LEU A 62 6.43 -2.10 -9.76
N GLU A 63 6.33 -1.87 -11.08
CA GLU A 63 6.05 -0.57 -11.67
C GLU A 63 4.63 -0.13 -11.34
N THR A 64 3.67 -1.04 -11.43
CA THR A 64 2.29 -0.79 -11.01
C THR A 64 2.22 -0.38 -9.55
N VAL A 65 2.86 -1.12 -8.63
CA VAL A 65 2.86 -0.77 -7.20
C VAL A 65 3.49 0.61 -6.97
N LEU A 66 4.61 0.91 -7.63
CA LEU A 66 5.27 2.21 -7.53
C LEU A 66 4.36 3.34 -8.02
N ARG A 67 3.73 3.17 -9.19
CA ARG A 67 2.80 4.15 -9.78
C ARG A 67 1.61 4.43 -8.85
N LEU A 68 1.04 3.39 -8.25
CA LEU A 68 -0.05 3.53 -7.28
C LEU A 68 0.40 4.27 -6.01
N ALA A 69 1.62 4.02 -5.54
CA ALA A 69 2.20 4.72 -4.39
C ALA A 69 2.48 6.20 -4.68
N MET A 70 2.95 6.52 -5.88
CA MET A 70 3.17 7.91 -6.33
C MET A 70 1.85 8.68 -6.36
N TYR A 71 0.80 8.07 -6.92
CA TYR A 71 -0.54 8.66 -6.92
C TYR A 71 -1.04 8.96 -5.49
N ASP A 72 -0.85 8.05 -4.53
CA ASP A 72 -1.24 8.29 -3.14
C ASP A 72 -0.45 9.42 -2.48
N LYS A 73 0.86 9.52 -2.78
CA LYS A 73 1.69 10.64 -2.31
C LYS A 73 1.18 11.98 -2.82
N GLU A 74 0.87 12.08 -4.11
CA GLU A 74 0.34 13.32 -4.71
C GLU A 74 -0.99 13.75 -4.07
N LEU A 75 -1.88 12.79 -3.80
CA LEU A 75 -3.13 13.07 -3.11
C LEU A 75 -2.90 13.58 -1.68
N ASN A 76 -1.92 13.04 -0.97
CA ASN A 76 -1.62 13.46 0.39
C ASN A 76 -0.99 14.87 0.42
N THR A 77 -0.12 15.20 -0.54
CA THR A 77 0.45 16.56 -0.67
C THR A 77 -0.65 17.59 -0.91
N LYS A 78 -1.55 17.36 -1.88
CA LYS A 78 -2.66 18.28 -2.18
C LYS A 78 -3.60 18.54 -1.01
N LYS A 79 -3.77 17.56 -0.11
CA LYS A 79 -4.59 17.71 1.10
C LYS A 79 -3.93 18.57 2.19
N LYS A 80 -2.60 18.64 2.22
CA LYS A 80 -1.88 19.45 3.21
C LYS A 80 -1.79 20.93 2.83
N ASP A 81 -1.94 21.23 1.55
CA ASP A 81 -1.95 22.59 1.01
C ASP A 81 -3.35 23.25 1.06
N GLN A 82 -4.36 22.55 1.60
CA GLN A 82 -5.73 23.04 1.84
C GLN A 82 -5.98 23.21 3.34
#